data_AF-A0A2H0ZGD2-F1
#
_entry.id   AF-A0A2H0ZGD2-F1
#
_cell.length_a   1.000
_cell.length_b   1.000
_cell.length_c   1.000
_cell.angle_alpha   90.00
_cell.angle_beta   90.00
_cell.angle_gamma   90.00
#
_symmetry.space_group_name_H-M   'P 1'
#
loop_
_entity.id
_entity.type
_entity.pdbx_description
1 polymer ?
#
loop_
_entity_poly.entity_id
_entity_poly.type
_entity_poly.pdbx_seq_one_letter_code
_entity_poly.pdbx_strand_id
1 'polypeptide(L)'
;MLESDKSSYGLSRQTWSFLASRACELGDHDAATLVYHEIIDPIEAYLDPAFNGLDNPHVPFLLFPDILASLAVIFMHNGNHVPVVGIQSYFKKFYSYFWHRTIYRTIALAKIESQAKAGLFSRALSDFVSLAWQHRGYRGLTKGSVVEHNLKYALDKNQKSRQEAILASNDPLNDSTIEYNKYTLPGKTFQSIFDGVISIADTPYFNELIRSKVKQVIAERSSVTERLVNFISSNHHGLTTPVVAALCSDGLVFEAWAVVNQARASFPRVHKKVFFRGGEVFVQMFKAIKAKFNTSEITASELRQLSELLQTCRNMCSETYDPGWSYECRLACLQALLACPSSLGQEIRLYLYEWISEHKSHSRLQKPLIALTKTDYEKLISINVGDTIISCVYPISEN
;
A
#
# COMPACT_ATOMS: atom_id res chain seq x y z
N MET A 1 1.31 -59.38 16.64
CA MET A 1 1.52 -58.18 15.82
C MET A 1 0.16 -57.75 15.33
N LEU A 2 -0.42 -56.75 15.99
CA LEU A 2 -1.69 -56.17 15.58
C LEU A 2 -1.39 -55.28 14.36
N GLU A 3 -1.94 -55.65 13.20
CA GLU A 3 -2.11 -54.72 12.09
C GLU A 3 -3.04 -53.62 12.60
N SER A 4 -2.45 -52.49 13.00
CA SER A 4 -3.21 -51.28 13.30
C SER A 4 -3.81 -50.80 11.98
N ASP A 5 -5.14 -50.89 11.87
CA ASP A 5 -5.90 -50.19 10.84
C ASP A 5 -5.37 -48.76 10.69
N LYS A 6 -4.82 -48.44 9.53
CA LYS A 6 -4.47 -47.06 9.12
C LYS A 6 -5.72 -46.24 8.83
N SER A 7 -6.81 -46.42 9.58
CA SER A 7 -7.82 -45.38 9.75
C SER A 7 -7.26 -44.38 10.76
N SER A 8 -6.28 -43.59 10.32
CA SER A 8 -5.76 -42.48 11.12
C SER A 8 -6.93 -41.64 11.61
N TYR A 9 -7.01 -41.44 12.92
CA TYR A 9 -8.03 -40.62 13.55
C TYR A 9 -7.78 -39.16 13.12
N GLY A 10 -8.30 -38.77 11.96
CA GLY A 10 -8.21 -37.41 11.45
C GLY A 10 -9.19 -36.51 12.21
N LEU A 11 -8.72 -35.35 12.66
CA LEU A 11 -9.63 -34.32 13.19
C LEU A 11 -10.67 -33.98 12.11
N SER A 12 -11.93 -33.77 12.53
CA SER A 12 -12.98 -33.44 11.57
C SER A 12 -12.70 -32.10 10.89
N ARG A 13 -13.24 -31.91 9.69
CA ARG A 13 -13.16 -30.62 8.96
C ARG A 13 -13.69 -29.45 9.79
N GLN A 14 -14.70 -29.71 10.63
CA GLN A 14 -15.28 -28.73 11.55
C GLN A 14 -14.28 -28.33 12.64
N THR A 15 -13.54 -29.29 13.20
CA THR A 15 -12.49 -29.03 14.18
C THR A 15 -11.37 -28.20 13.57
N TRP A 16 -10.91 -28.54 12.37
CA TRP A 16 -9.88 -27.77 11.67
C TRP A 16 -10.35 -26.36 11.31
N SER A 17 -11.61 -26.21 10.90
CA SER A 17 -12.22 -24.90 10.63
C SER A 17 -12.30 -24.05 11.91
N PHE A 18 -12.68 -24.65 13.03
CA PHE A 18 -12.73 -24.00 14.33
C PHE A 18 -11.33 -23.59 14.80
N LEU A 19 -10.33 -24.47 14.67
CA LEU A 19 -8.95 -24.18 15.00
C LEU A 19 -8.42 -23.01 14.16
N ALA A 20 -8.68 -23.00 12.86
CA ALA A 20 -8.29 -21.91 11.98
C ALA A 20 -8.93 -20.58 12.40
N SER A 21 -10.23 -20.57 12.74
CA SER A 21 -10.90 -19.37 13.29
C SER A 21 -10.23 -18.91 14.58
N ARG A 22 -9.98 -19.82 15.52
CA ARG A 22 -9.36 -19.48 16.81
C ARG A 22 -7.92 -19.00 16.68
N ALA A 23 -7.13 -19.61 15.80
CA ALA A 23 -5.78 -19.15 15.49
C ALA A 23 -5.81 -17.71 14.97
N CYS A 24 -6.74 -17.41 14.06
CA CYS A 24 -6.94 -16.06 13.53
C CYS A 24 -7.42 -15.05 14.58
N GLU A 25 -8.37 -15.42 15.43
CA GLU A 25 -8.90 -14.57 16.51
C GLU A 25 -7.83 -14.21 17.55
N LEU A 26 -6.96 -15.17 17.89
CA LEU A 26 -5.93 -15.00 18.91
C LEU A 26 -4.61 -14.48 18.34
N GLY A 27 -4.44 -14.50 17.01
CA GLY A 27 -3.16 -14.21 16.37
C GLY A 27 -2.09 -15.27 16.65
N ASP A 28 -2.48 -16.51 16.94
CA ASP A 28 -1.58 -17.58 17.37
C ASP A 28 -0.81 -18.16 16.17
N HIS A 29 0.52 -17.99 16.19
CA HIS A 29 1.40 -18.42 15.12
C HIS A 29 1.58 -19.94 15.03
N ASP A 30 1.63 -20.63 16.16
CA ASP A 30 1.87 -22.07 16.18
C ASP A 30 0.62 -22.80 15.71
N ALA A 31 -0.56 -22.36 16.17
CA ALA A 31 -1.84 -22.87 15.68
C ALA A 31 -2.03 -22.56 14.18
N ALA A 32 -1.66 -21.35 13.72
CA ALA A 32 -1.69 -21.01 12.30
C ALA A 32 -0.75 -21.90 11.46
N THR A 33 0.41 -22.25 12.00
CA THR A 33 1.39 -23.14 11.35
C THR A 33 0.84 -24.55 11.18
N LEU A 34 0.16 -25.09 12.21
CA LEU A 34 -0.54 -26.37 12.12
C LEU A 34 -1.63 -26.35 11.04
N VAL A 35 -2.45 -25.31 11.01
CA VAL A 35 -3.51 -25.14 10.00
C VAL A 35 -2.93 -25.07 8.60
N TYR A 36 -1.83 -24.33 8.42
CA TYR A 36 -1.13 -24.24 7.13
C TYR A 36 -0.63 -25.60 6.65
N HIS A 37 0.08 -26.33 7.51
CA HIS A 37 0.68 -27.62 7.18
C HIS A 37 -0.29 -28.81 7.18
N GLU A 38 -1.56 -28.60 7.50
CA GLU A 38 -2.58 -29.64 7.34
C GLU A 38 -3.44 -29.38 6.10
N ILE A 39 -3.83 -28.12 5.86
CA ILE A 39 -4.91 -27.80 4.91
C ILE A 39 -4.37 -27.16 3.64
N ILE A 40 -3.36 -26.29 3.77
CA ILE A 40 -2.87 -25.47 2.66
C ILE A 40 -1.72 -26.18 1.96
N ASP A 41 -0.74 -26.66 2.73
CA ASP A 41 0.53 -27.22 2.23
C ASP A 41 0.98 -28.41 3.12
N PRO A 42 0.34 -29.58 2.96
CA PRO A 42 0.52 -30.72 3.82
C PRO A 42 1.87 -31.38 3.62
N ILE A 43 2.59 -31.54 4.72
CA ILE A 43 3.91 -32.19 4.75
C ILE A 43 3.81 -33.62 4.22
N GLU A 44 2.69 -34.30 4.47
CA GLU A 44 2.43 -35.67 4.01
C GLU A 44 2.47 -35.80 2.47
N ALA A 45 2.08 -34.76 1.72
CA ALA A 45 2.17 -34.77 0.26
C ALA A 45 3.62 -34.81 -0.24
N TYR A 46 4.57 -34.24 0.51
CA TYR A 46 5.99 -34.28 0.19
C TYR A 46 6.67 -35.62 0.53
N LEU A 47 5.98 -36.51 1.24
CA LEU A 47 6.46 -37.86 1.51
C LEU A 47 6.13 -38.84 0.36
N ASP A 48 5.25 -38.45 -0.57
CA ASP A 48 4.92 -39.23 -1.76
C ASP A 48 6.00 -39.06 -2.85
N PRO A 49 6.72 -40.12 -3.27
CA PRO A 49 7.72 -40.06 -4.34
C PRO A 49 7.16 -39.61 -5.71
N ALA A 50 5.85 -39.71 -5.91
CA ALA A 50 5.19 -39.26 -7.13
C ALA A 50 4.87 -37.74 -7.11
N PHE A 51 5.05 -37.07 -5.96
CA PHE A 51 4.74 -35.67 -5.82
C PHE A 51 5.76 -34.77 -6.51
N ASN A 52 5.30 -33.93 -7.43
CA ASN A 52 6.14 -33.05 -8.26
C ASN A 52 6.44 -31.68 -7.61
N GLY A 53 5.99 -31.45 -6.38
CA GLY A 53 6.52 -30.38 -5.52
C GLY A 53 6.00 -28.97 -5.78
N LEU A 54 4.89 -28.79 -6.50
CA LEU A 54 4.44 -27.45 -6.92
C LEU A 54 3.15 -26.95 -6.24
N ASP A 55 2.20 -27.82 -5.88
CA ASP A 55 0.94 -27.46 -5.22
C ASP A 55 0.35 -28.63 -4.42
N ASN A 56 -0.31 -28.36 -3.29
CA ASN A 56 -0.98 -29.39 -2.49
C ASN A 56 -2.03 -30.19 -3.31
N PRO A 57 -1.89 -31.52 -3.43
CA PRO A 57 -2.83 -32.39 -4.14
C PRO A 57 -4.04 -32.82 -3.30
N HIS A 58 -3.94 -32.68 -1.99
CA HIS A 58 -4.92 -33.14 -1.02
C HIS A 58 -5.39 -31.96 -0.18
N VAL A 59 -6.24 -31.11 -0.76
CA VAL A 59 -6.96 -30.08 0.00
C VAL A 59 -8.22 -30.71 0.58
N PRO A 60 -8.27 -30.99 1.91
CA PRO A 60 -9.36 -31.77 2.50
C PRO A 60 -10.69 -31.01 2.46
N PHE A 61 -10.63 -29.67 2.52
CA PHE A 61 -11.75 -28.74 2.38
C PHE A 61 -11.21 -27.31 2.17
N LEU A 62 -12.11 -26.41 1.76
CA LEU A 62 -11.77 -25.03 1.48
C LEU A 62 -11.89 -24.13 2.73
N LEU A 63 -10.82 -23.41 3.08
CA LEU A 63 -10.86 -22.36 4.10
C LEU A 63 -11.59 -21.10 3.61
N PHE A 64 -12.24 -20.36 4.49
CA PHE A 64 -12.84 -19.09 4.09
C PHE A 64 -11.77 -18.07 3.66
N PRO A 65 -12.03 -17.23 2.63
CA PRO A 65 -11.11 -16.19 2.18
C PRO A 65 -10.58 -15.28 3.31
N ASP A 66 -11.45 -14.91 4.26
CA ASP A 66 -11.07 -14.07 5.39
C ASP A 66 -10.04 -14.74 6.30
N ILE A 67 -10.19 -16.06 6.52
CA ILE A 67 -9.21 -16.87 7.28
C ILE A 67 -7.86 -16.87 6.56
N LEU A 68 -7.84 -17.01 5.24
CA LEU A 68 -6.58 -16.96 4.46
C LEU A 68 -5.88 -15.61 4.60
N ALA A 69 -6.62 -14.49 4.57
CA ALA A 69 -6.04 -13.17 4.81
C ALA A 69 -5.50 -13.03 6.24
N SER A 70 -6.25 -13.47 7.25
CA SER A 70 -5.80 -13.42 8.65
C SER A 70 -4.55 -14.27 8.89
N LEU A 71 -4.50 -15.50 8.35
CA LEU A 71 -3.32 -16.35 8.41
C LEU A 71 -2.12 -15.67 7.74
N ALA A 72 -2.30 -15.09 6.54
CA ALA A 72 -1.24 -14.36 5.86
C ALA A 72 -0.69 -13.19 6.70
N VAL A 73 -1.56 -12.46 7.40
CA VAL A 73 -1.16 -11.38 8.33
C VAL A 73 -0.38 -11.92 9.53
N ILE A 74 -0.81 -13.04 10.12
CA ILE A 74 -0.08 -13.70 11.22
C ILE A 74 1.33 -14.10 10.77
N PHE A 75 1.44 -14.79 9.63
CA PHE A 75 2.74 -15.20 9.09
C PHE A 75 3.63 -14.00 8.71
N MET A 76 3.04 -12.95 8.14
CA MET A 76 3.72 -11.69 7.84
C MET A 76 4.31 -11.06 9.11
N HIS A 77 3.55 -10.97 10.20
CA HIS A 77 4.06 -10.43 11.46
C HIS A 77 5.16 -11.30 12.08
N ASN A 78 5.27 -12.57 11.73
CA ASN A 78 6.38 -13.43 12.15
C ASN A 78 7.56 -13.46 11.16
N GLY A 79 7.48 -12.72 10.05
CA GLY A 79 8.50 -12.72 8.99
C GLY A 79 8.58 -14.03 8.20
N ASN A 80 7.60 -14.91 8.38
CA ASN A 80 7.57 -16.21 7.71
C ASN A 80 6.94 -16.07 6.32
N HIS A 81 7.77 -15.75 5.33
CA HIS A 81 7.31 -15.46 3.98
C HIS A 81 6.85 -16.71 3.19
N VAL A 82 7.37 -17.91 3.51
CA VAL A 82 7.05 -19.14 2.76
C VAL A 82 5.55 -19.47 2.84
N PRO A 83 4.93 -19.55 4.04
CA PRO A 83 3.50 -19.76 4.15
C PRO A 83 2.65 -18.68 3.46
N VAL A 84 3.08 -17.42 3.47
CA VAL A 84 2.34 -16.34 2.79
C VAL A 84 2.32 -16.55 1.27
N VAL A 85 3.42 -17.03 0.69
CA VAL A 85 3.45 -17.42 -0.73
C VAL A 85 2.52 -18.60 -0.99
N GLY A 86 2.56 -19.64 -0.15
CA GLY A 86 1.67 -20.80 -0.25
C GLY A 86 0.19 -20.42 -0.15
N ILE A 87 -0.17 -19.56 0.81
CA ILE A 87 -1.53 -19.01 0.96
C ILE A 87 -1.95 -18.25 -0.30
N GLN A 88 -1.07 -17.46 -0.91
CA GLN A 88 -1.38 -16.75 -2.15
C GLN A 88 -1.63 -17.71 -3.32
N SER A 89 -0.81 -18.76 -3.47
CA SER A 89 -1.00 -19.79 -4.50
C SER A 89 -2.32 -20.54 -4.29
N TYR A 90 -2.58 -20.99 -3.06
CA TYR A 90 -3.84 -21.60 -2.65
C TYR A 90 -5.03 -20.69 -2.97
N PHE A 91 -4.93 -19.40 -2.66
CA PHE A 91 -5.98 -18.45 -2.93
C PHE A 91 -6.28 -18.34 -4.43
N LYS A 92 -5.25 -18.21 -5.27
CA LYS A 92 -5.40 -18.09 -6.73
C LYS A 92 -5.98 -19.35 -7.37
N LYS A 93 -5.66 -20.51 -6.82
CA LYS A 93 -6.15 -21.83 -7.24
C LYS A 93 -7.66 -21.93 -7.04
N PHE A 94 -8.17 -21.56 -5.87
CA PHE A 94 -9.57 -21.82 -5.50
C PHE A 94 -10.50 -20.61 -5.55
N TYR A 95 -9.98 -19.38 -5.49
CA TYR A 95 -10.80 -18.17 -5.40
C TYR A 95 -10.50 -17.19 -6.51
N SER A 96 -11.55 -16.52 -6.97
CA SER A 96 -11.41 -15.39 -7.87
C SER A 96 -10.85 -14.19 -7.13
N TYR A 97 -9.64 -13.79 -7.48
CA TYR A 97 -9.03 -12.58 -6.94
C TYR A 97 -9.62 -11.27 -7.48
N PHE A 98 -10.49 -11.31 -8.51
CA PHE A 98 -11.30 -10.16 -8.89
C PHE A 98 -12.51 -9.98 -7.97
N TRP A 99 -13.26 -11.06 -7.70
CA TRP A 99 -14.45 -11.01 -6.83
C TRP A 99 -14.09 -10.83 -5.36
N HIS A 100 -12.96 -11.38 -4.93
CA HIS A 100 -12.41 -11.22 -3.59
C HIS A 100 -11.22 -10.24 -3.54
N ARG A 101 -11.27 -9.17 -4.35
CA ARG A 101 -10.16 -8.22 -4.53
C ARG A 101 -9.61 -7.63 -3.22
N THR A 102 -10.46 -7.36 -2.23
CA THR A 102 -10.00 -6.82 -0.94
C THR A 102 -9.14 -7.84 -0.20
N ILE A 103 -9.59 -9.10 -0.15
CA ILE A 103 -8.87 -10.20 0.50
C ILE A 103 -7.57 -10.50 -0.22
N TYR A 104 -7.61 -10.59 -1.56
CA TYR A 104 -6.40 -10.82 -2.34
C TYR A 104 -5.39 -9.68 -2.22
N ARG A 105 -5.85 -8.42 -2.13
CA ARG A 105 -4.99 -7.27 -1.86
C ARG A 105 -4.28 -7.43 -0.51
N THR A 106 -5.01 -7.82 0.54
CA THR A 106 -4.42 -8.06 1.87
C THR A 106 -3.34 -9.14 1.82
N ILE A 107 -3.60 -10.27 1.15
CA ILE A 107 -2.62 -11.35 0.99
C ILE A 107 -1.40 -10.87 0.20
N ALA A 108 -1.61 -10.08 -0.87
CA ALA A 108 -0.52 -9.55 -1.69
C ALA A 108 0.36 -8.54 -0.92
N LEU A 109 -0.25 -7.67 -0.10
CA LEU A 109 0.48 -6.77 0.80
C LEU A 109 1.26 -7.56 1.86
N ALA A 110 0.62 -8.55 2.49
CA ALA A 110 1.26 -9.43 3.46
C ALA A 110 2.49 -10.16 2.87
N LYS A 111 2.44 -10.53 1.59
CA LYS A 111 3.58 -11.13 0.89
C LYS A 111 4.77 -10.16 0.80
N ILE A 112 4.53 -8.93 0.36
CA ILE A 112 5.57 -7.88 0.28
C ILE A 112 6.17 -7.64 1.66
N GLU A 113 5.30 -7.47 2.66
CA GLU A 113 5.70 -7.15 4.03
C GLU A 113 6.45 -8.31 4.71
N SER A 114 6.04 -9.55 4.50
CA SER A 114 6.73 -10.73 5.04
C SER A 114 8.15 -10.87 4.47
N GLN A 115 8.32 -10.63 3.16
CA GLN A 115 9.62 -10.64 2.50
C GLN A 115 10.49 -9.46 2.95
N ALA A 116 9.90 -8.27 3.11
CA ALA A 116 10.60 -7.10 3.62
C ALA A 116 11.09 -7.32 5.05
N LYS A 117 10.23 -7.88 5.91
CA LYS A 117 10.59 -8.26 7.29
C LYS A 117 11.69 -9.32 7.34
N ALA A 118 11.72 -10.25 6.39
CA ALA A 118 12.80 -11.22 6.21
C ALA A 118 14.08 -10.63 5.57
N GLY A 119 14.11 -9.33 5.25
CA GLY A 119 15.27 -8.66 4.63
C GLY A 119 15.48 -8.96 3.14
N LEU A 120 14.52 -9.62 2.49
CA LEU A 120 14.61 -10.05 1.09
C LEU A 120 14.25 -8.92 0.13
N PHE A 121 15.09 -7.88 0.05
CA PHE A 121 14.82 -6.64 -0.68
C PHE A 121 14.41 -6.85 -2.15
N SER A 122 15.18 -7.62 -2.92
CA SER A 122 14.90 -7.81 -4.34
C SER A 122 13.55 -8.50 -4.60
N ARG A 123 13.15 -9.42 -3.72
CA ARG A 123 11.84 -10.10 -3.81
C ARG A 123 10.71 -9.15 -3.44
N ALA A 124 10.84 -8.46 -2.31
CA ALA A 124 9.84 -7.50 -1.84
C ALA A 124 9.63 -6.36 -2.87
N LEU A 125 10.71 -5.86 -3.47
CA LEU A 125 10.66 -4.86 -4.53
C LEU A 125 9.92 -5.37 -5.77
N SER A 126 10.25 -6.57 -6.24
CA SER A 126 9.60 -7.18 -7.40
C SER A 126 8.10 -7.39 -7.16
N ASP A 127 7.72 -7.91 -5.99
CA ASP A 127 6.33 -8.10 -5.61
C ASP A 127 5.58 -6.77 -5.43
N PHE A 128 6.24 -5.73 -4.87
CA PHE A 128 5.67 -4.37 -4.79
C PHE A 128 5.40 -3.79 -6.17
N VAL A 129 6.38 -3.86 -7.08
CA VAL A 129 6.22 -3.35 -8.47
C VAL A 129 5.10 -4.11 -9.19
N SER A 130 5.05 -5.43 -9.04
CA SER A 130 3.97 -6.27 -9.59
C SER A 130 2.60 -5.85 -9.05
N LEU A 131 2.49 -5.58 -7.74
CA LEU A 131 1.26 -5.11 -7.11
C LEU A 131 0.88 -3.69 -7.57
N ALA A 132 1.86 -2.79 -7.70
CA ALA A 132 1.64 -1.43 -8.16
C ALA A 132 1.03 -1.40 -9.58
N TRP A 133 1.48 -2.28 -10.48
CA TRP A 133 0.87 -2.40 -11.82
C TRP A 133 -0.59 -2.86 -11.79
N GLN A 134 -1.03 -3.50 -10.71
CA GLN A 134 -2.41 -3.96 -10.51
C GLN A 134 -3.33 -2.87 -9.92
N HIS A 135 -2.76 -1.78 -9.42
CA HIS A 135 -3.50 -0.66 -8.86
C HIS A 135 -3.85 0.38 -9.94
N ARG A 136 -5.12 0.77 -10.01
CA ARG A 136 -5.61 1.81 -10.93
C ARG A 136 -5.01 3.17 -10.60
N GLY A 137 -4.59 3.37 -9.35
CA GLY A 137 -3.88 4.55 -8.88
C GLY A 137 -2.65 4.92 -9.72
N TYR A 138 -2.00 3.91 -10.30
CA TYR A 138 -0.78 4.06 -11.08
C TYR A 138 -0.99 3.89 -12.60
N ARG A 139 -2.25 3.87 -13.06
CA ARG A 139 -2.61 3.79 -14.48
C ARG A 139 -3.38 5.02 -14.93
N GLY A 140 -3.56 5.12 -16.26
CA GLY A 140 -4.37 6.16 -16.88
C GLY A 140 -5.78 6.26 -16.30
N LEU A 141 -6.41 7.42 -16.50
CA LEU A 141 -7.73 7.77 -15.98
C LEU A 141 -8.85 7.01 -16.73
N THR A 142 -8.91 5.69 -16.60
CA THR A 142 -9.99 4.85 -17.15
C THR A 142 -11.11 4.73 -16.13
N LYS A 143 -12.39 4.76 -16.52
CA LYS A 143 -13.52 4.54 -15.61
C LYS A 143 -13.53 3.11 -15.05
N GLY A 144 -13.92 2.94 -13.79
CA GLY A 144 -13.93 1.63 -13.13
C GLY A 144 -14.79 0.59 -13.84
N SER A 145 -15.95 1.00 -14.36
CA SER A 145 -16.85 0.12 -15.14
C SER A 145 -16.21 -0.44 -16.41
N VAL A 146 -15.35 0.35 -17.08
CA VAL A 146 -14.62 -0.10 -18.28
C VAL A 146 -13.55 -1.12 -17.90
N VAL A 147 -12.84 -0.87 -16.78
CA VAL A 147 -11.83 -1.81 -16.27
C VAL A 147 -12.48 -3.14 -15.89
N GLU A 148 -13.59 -3.11 -15.16
CA GLU A 148 -14.36 -4.30 -14.80
C GLU A 148 -14.86 -5.07 -16.03
N HIS A 149 -15.39 -4.37 -17.04
CA HIS A 149 -15.78 -5.00 -18.30
C HIS A 149 -14.60 -5.71 -18.97
N ASN A 150 -13.45 -5.04 -19.04
CA ASN A 150 -12.24 -5.61 -19.66
C ASN A 150 -11.72 -6.84 -18.91
N LEU A 151 -11.78 -6.85 -17.57
CA LEU A 151 -11.39 -8.00 -16.75
C LEU A 151 -12.32 -9.19 -17.00
N LYS A 152 -13.64 -8.98 -17.01
CA LYS A 152 -14.62 -10.03 -17.33
C LYS A 152 -14.42 -10.58 -18.74
N TYR A 153 -14.19 -9.69 -19.71
CA TYR A 153 -13.89 -10.07 -21.09
C TYR A 153 -12.60 -10.88 -21.21
N ALA A 154 -11.54 -10.51 -20.48
CA ALA A 154 -10.29 -11.27 -20.47
C ALA A 154 -10.47 -12.68 -19.91
N LEU A 155 -11.23 -12.82 -18.82
CA LEU A 155 -11.54 -14.12 -18.22
C LEU A 155 -12.30 -15.04 -19.19
N ASP A 156 -13.32 -14.49 -19.88
CA ASP A 156 -14.11 -15.21 -20.89
C ASP A 156 -13.22 -15.67 -22.07
N LYS A 157 -12.36 -14.78 -22.59
CA LYS A 157 -11.44 -15.14 -23.67
C LYS A 157 -10.42 -16.21 -23.30
N ASN A 158 -9.98 -16.24 -22.05
CA ASN A 158 -9.06 -17.26 -21.55
C ASN A 158 -9.75 -18.60 -21.24
N GLN A 159 -11.08 -18.67 -21.24
CA GLN A 159 -11.83 -19.88 -20.89
C GLN A 159 -11.51 -21.06 -21.82
N LYS A 160 -11.43 -20.81 -23.14
CA LYS A 160 -11.17 -21.86 -24.11
C LYS A 160 -9.80 -22.49 -23.90
N SER A 161 -8.75 -21.68 -23.81
CA SER A 161 -7.38 -22.17 -23.56
C SER A 161 -7.25 -22.86 -22.20
N ARG A 162 -7.96 -22.38 -21.17
CA ARG A 162 -8.02 -23.06 -19.88
C ARG A 162 -8.67 -24.44 -20.00
N GLN A 163 -9.78 -24.55 -20.74
CA GLN A 163 -10.46 -25.83 -20.96
C GLN A 163 -9.59 -26.81 -21.74
N GLU A 164 -8.86 -26.34 -22.76
CA GLU A 164 -7.89 -27.14 -23.50
C GLU A 164 -6.78 -27.67 -22.58
N ALA A 165 -6.23 -26.81 -21.71
CA ALA A 165 -5.22 -27.23 -20.73
C ALA A 165 -5.75 -28.25 -19.72
N ILE A 166 -6.99 -28.07 -19.23
CA ILE A 166 -7.67 -29.03 -18.34
C ILE A 166 -7.83 -30.39 -19.02
N LEU A 167 -8.23 -30.42 -20.29
CA LEU A 167 -8.42 -31.68 -21.03
C LEU A 167 -7.09 -32.37 -21.36
N ALA A 168 -6.00 -31.61 -21.49
CA ALA A 168 -4.66 -32.14 -21.75
C ALA A 168 -3.93 -32.62 -20.49
N SER A 169 -4.39 -32.21 -19.31
CA SER A 169 -3.75 -32.54 -18.04
C SER A 169 -4.30 -33.84 -17.45
N ASN A 170 -3.39 -34.71 -17.00
CA ASN A 170 -3.75 -35.95 -16.30
C ASN A 170 -4.21 -35.69 -14.86
N ASP A 171 -3.85 -34.53 -14.29
CA ASP A 171 -4.28 -34.09 -12.97
C ASP A 171 -4.54 -32.56 -12.99
N PRO A 172 -5.67 -32.12 -13.56
CA PRO A 172 -5.96 -30.70 -13.75
C PRO A 172 -6.03 -29.91 -12.44
N LEU A 173 -6.33 -30.58 -11.33
CA LEU A 173 -6.41 -29.95 -10.02
C LEU A 173 -5.03 -29.54 -9.51
N ASN A 174 -3.95 -30.23 -9.91
CA ASN A 174 -2.60 -29.96 -9.41
C ASN A 174 -1.63 -29.48 -10.50
N ASP A 175 -2.16 -29.21 -11.68
CA ASP A 175 -1.40 -28.66 -12.78
C ASP A 175 -1.22 -27.14 -12.62
N SER A 176 -0.03 -26.75 -12.16
CA SER A 176 0.36 -25.36 -11.97
C SER A 176 0.36 -24.52 -13.26
N THR A 177 0.29 -25.15 -14.44
CA THR A 177 0.18 -24.44 -15.72
C THR A 177 -1.24 -23.95 -16.00
N ILE A 178 -2.24 -24.49 -15.29
CA ILE A 178 -3.65 -24.14 -15.44
C ILE A 178 -3.97 -22.93 -14.57
N GLU A 179 -3.98 -21.75 -15.17
CA GLU A 179 -4.40 -20.53 -14.49
C GLU A 179 -5.93 -20.33 -14.59
N TYR A 180 -6.64 -20.62 -13.51
CA TYR A 180 -8.10 -20.49 -13.47
C TYR A 180 -8.58 -19.05 -13.56
N ASN A 181 -7.89 -18.13 -12.90
CA ASN A 181 -8.25 -16.72 -12.81
C ASN A 181 -7.26 -15.88 -13.62
N LYS A 182 -7.35 -15.89 -14.94
CA LYS A 182 -6.46 -15.11 -15.81
C LYS A 182 -7.18 -13.88 -16.38
N TYR A 183 -6.84 -12.70 -15.88
CA TYR A 183 -7.43 -11.42 -16.34
C TYR A 183 -6.56 -10.63 -17.30
N THR A 184 -5.54 -11.27 -17.87
CA THR A 184 -4.64 -10.67 -18.87
C THR A 184 -4.86 -11.32 -20.22
N LEU A 185 -4.64 -10.56 -21.29
CA LEU A 185 -4.70 -11.05 -22.66
C LEU A 185 -3.35 -10.84 -23.35
N PRO A 186 -2.88 -11.79 -24.17
CA PRO A 186 -1.64 -11.64 -24.94
C PRO A 186 -1.65 -10.36 -25.78
N GLY A 187 -0.56 -9.59 -25.71
CA GLY A 187 -0.42 -8.33 -26.47
C GLY A 187 -1.35 -7.20 -26.04
N LYS A 188 -2.16 -7.38 -24.98
CA LYS A 188 -3.01 -6.31 -24.41
C LYS A 188 -2.37 -5.73 -23.17
N THR A 189 -2.68 -4.45 -22.92
CA THR A 189 -2.30 -3.81 -21.68
C THR A 189 -3.00 -4.47 -20.51
N PHE A 190 -2.23 -4.72 -19.46
CA PHE A 190 -2.74 -5.23 -18.19
C PHE A 190 -3.86 -4.33 -17.66
N GLN A 191 -4.91 -4.93 -17.11
CA GLN A 191 -6.05 -4.19 -16.53
C GLN A 191 -5.91 -4.18 -15.01
N SER A 192 -6.03 -3.00 -14.40
CA SER A 192 -5.94 -2.89 -12.93
C SER A 192 -7.06 -3.69 -12.26
N ILE A 193 -6.72 -4.45 -11.22
CA ILE A 193 -7.68 -5.23 -10.42
C ILE A 193 -8.11 -4.43 -9.19
N PHE A 194 -7.20 -3.60 -8.66
CA PHE A 194 -7.43 -2.82 -7.46
C PHE A 194 -7.69 -1.36 -7.81
N ASP A 195 -8.63 -0.76 -7.08
CA ASP A 195 -8.77 0.69 -7.02
C ASP A 195 -7.73 1.29 -6.06
N GLY A 196 -7.62 2.63 -6.07
CA GLY A 196 -6.71 3.35 -5.18
C GLY A 196 -5.22 3.12 -5.47
N VAL A 197 -4.39 3.45 -4.48
CA VAL A 197 -2.92 3.31 -4.47
C VAL A 197 -2.48 2.40 -3.34
N ILE A 198 -1.18 2.08 -3.28
CA ILE A 198 -0.57 1.45 -2.11
C ILE A 198 -0.10 2.58 -1.20
N SER A 199 -0.68 2.66 0.00
CA SER A 199 -0.35 3.67 0.99
C SER A 199 0.91 3.31 1.77
N ILE A 200 1.63 4.29 2.30
CA ILE A 200 2.78 4.07 3.20
C ILE A 200 2.37 3.22 4.41
N ALA A 201 1.15 3.43 4.91
CA ALA A 201 0.61 2.67 6.03
C ALA A 201 0.29 1.20 5.68
N ASP A 202 0.10 0.88 4.40
CA ASP A 202 -0.16 -0.50 3.96
C ASP A 202 1.13 -1.36 3.97
N THR A 203 2.31 -0.73 3.91
CA THR A 203 3.60 -1.44 3.76
C THR A 203 4.71 -0.94 4.70
N PRO A 204 4.52 -0.97 6.03
CA PRO A 204 5.48 -0.39 6.98
C PRO A 204 6.87 -1.04 6.94
N TYR A 205 6.99 -2.37 6.87
CA TYR A 205 8.28 -3.06 6.83
C TYR A 205 9.02 -2.83 5.50
N PHE A 206 8.29 -2.79 4.38
CA PHE A 206 8.88 -2.43 3.09
C PHE A 206 9.41 -1.00 3.10
N ASN A 207 8.67 -0.07 3.70
CA ASN A 207 9.09 1.33 3.79
C ASN A 207 10.34 1.50 4.66
N GLU A 208 10.45 0.78 5.77
CA GLU A 208 11.67 0.78 6.59
C GLU A 208 12.86 0.17 5.83
N LEU A 209 12.63 -0.90 5.06
CA LEU A 209 13.67 -1.49 4.22
C LEU A 209 14.15 -0.53 3.12
N ILE A 210 13.22 0.19 2.46
CA ILE A 210 13.53 1.26 1.51
C ILE A 210 14.33 2.35 2.20
N ARG A 211 13.93 2.80 3.40
CA ARG A 211 14.65 3.82 4.17
C ARG A 211 16.08 3.40 4.47
N SER A 212 16.29 2.14 4.89
CA SER A 212 17.63 1.58 5.10
C SER A 212 18.49 1.64 3.83
N LYS A 213 17.91 1.30 2.67
CA LYS A 213 18.61 1.40 1.37
C LYS A 213 18.88 2.85 0.94
N VAL A 214 17.94 3.76 1.17
CA VAL A 214 18.13 5.20 0.91
C VAL A 214 19.28 5.75 1.76
N LYS A 215 19.36 5.39 3.05
CA LYS A 215 20.48 5.76 3.92
C LYS A 215 21.83 5.27 3.41
N GLN A 216 21.90 4.05 2.86
CA GLN A 216 23.12 3.52 2.23
C GLN A 216 23.54 4.39 1.04
N VAL A 217 22.59 4.76 0.17
CA VAL A 217 22.87 5.64 -0.98
C VAL A 217 23.34 7.03 -0.55
N ILE A 218 22.74 7.60 0.51
CA ILE A 218 23.15 8.91 1.06
C ILE A 218 24.57 8.85 1.63
N ALA A 219 24.91 7.78 2.34
CA ALA A 219 26.22 7.60 2.96
C ALA A 219 27.37 7.56 1.94
N GLU A 220 27.09 7.12 0.70
CA GLU A 220 28.06 7.08 -0.40
C GLU A 220 28.33 8.47 -1.02
N ARG A 221 27.57 9.51 -0.63
CA ARG A 221 27.74 10.96 -0.92
C ARG A 221 27.82 11.39 -2.39
N SER A 222 27.81 10.47 -3.36
CA SER A 222 27.85 10.78 -4.80
C SER A 222 26.48 10.61 -5.46
N SER A 223 26.04 11.63 -6.20
CA SER A 223 24.85 11.62 -7.07
C SER A 223 23.58 11.02 -6.43
N VAL A 224 23.30 11.35 -5.16
CA VAL A 224 22.19 10.77 -4.39
C VAL A 224 20.86 10.88 -5.14
N THR A 225 20.48 12.09 -5.57
CA THR A 225 19.21 12.33 -6.30
C THR A 225 19.13 11.52 -7.58
N GLU A 226 20.19 11.52 -8.39
CA GLU A 226 20.23 10.81 -9.68
C GLU A 226 20.09 9.29 -9.48
N ARG A 227 20.78 8.72 -8.49
CA ARG A 227 20.71 7.28 -8.19
C ARG A 227 19.34 6.87 -7.70
N LEU A 228 18.71 7.68 -6.85
CA LEU A 228 17.35 7.43 -6.38
C LEU A 228 16.33 7.55 -7.52
N VAL A 229 16.50 8.54 -8.40
CA VAL A 229 15.65 8.70 -9.60
C VAL A 229 15.84 7.52 -10.56
N ASN A 230 17.07 7.07 -10.79
CA ASN A 230 17.38 5.89 -11.61
C ASN A 230 16.76 4.61 -11.03
N PHE A 231 16.78 4.47 -9.70
CA PHE A 231 16.11 3.38 -9.02
C PHE A 231 14.59 3.40 -9.27
N ILE A 232 13.94 4.56 -9.15
CA ILE A 232 12.51 4.70 -9.40
C ILE A 232 12.19 4.45 -10.89
N SER A 233 12.93 5.08 -11.81
CA SER A 233 12.70 5.03 -13.25
C SER A 233 12.91 3.63 -13.84
N SER A 234 13.86 2.87 -13.31
CA SER A 234 14.13 1.48 -13.73
C SER A 234 13.08 0.48 -13.24
N ASN A 235 12.21 0.89 -12.31
CA ASN A 235 11.21 0.01 -11.68
C ASN A 235 9.78 0.50 -11.94
N HIS A 236 9.30 1.45 -11.15
CA HIS A 236 7.94 1.95 -11.23
C HIS A 236 7.78 3.28 -10.49
N HIS A 237 7.04 4.24 -11.07
CA HIS A 237 6.81 5.57 -10.49
C HIS A 237 6.15 5.54 -9.10
N GLY A 238 5.41 4.48 -8.76
CA GLY A 238 4.85 4.27 -7.42
C GLY A 238 5.90 4.19 -6.29
N LEU A 239 7.17 3.93 -6.61
CA LEU A 239 8.29 3.99 -5.65
C LEU A 239 8.68 5.41 -5.26
N THR A 240 8.15 6.44 -5.93
CA THR A 240 8.41 7.83 -5.55
C THR A 240 7.95 8.10 -4.12
N THR A 241 6.76 7.64 -3.74
CA THR A 241 6.20 7.83 -2.40
C THR A 241 7.08 7.26 -1.28
N PRO A 242 7.47 5.97 -1.28
CA PRO A 242 8.31 5.43 -0.22
C PRO A 242 9.73 6.03 -0.18
N VAL A 243 10.32 6.37 -1.33
CA VAL A 243 11.64 7.04 -1.38
C VAL A 243 11.56 8.45 -0.79
N VAL A 244 10.53 9.23 -1.14
CA VAL A 244 10.30 10.57 -0.58
C VAL A 244 10.02 10.49 0.90
N ALA A 245 9.19 9.53 1.35
CA ALA A 245 8.92 9.32 2.77
C ALA A 245 10.21 9.05 3.56
N ALA A 246 11.13 8.23 3.02
CA ALA A 246 12.42 7.96 3.64
C ALA A 246 13.27 9.23 3.78
N LEU A 247 13.43 10.01 2.70
CA LEU A 247 14.20 11.27 2.71
C LEU A 247 13.60 12.30 3.68
N CYS A 248 12.27 12.46 3.64
CA CYS A 248 11.52 13.33 4.54
C CYS A 248 11.71 12.93 6.01
N SER A 249 11.69 11.63 6.32
CA SER A 249 11.89 11.11 7.68
C SER A 249 13.30 11.34 8.22
N ASP A 250 14.28 11.52 7.33
CA ASP A 250 15.67 11.84 7.68
C ASP A 250 15.96 13.36 7.57
N GLY A 251 14.93 14.19 7.33
CA GLY A 251 15.05 15.65 7.26
C GLY A 251 15.67 16.18 5.96
N LEU A 252 15.83 15.35 4.94
CA LEU A 252 16.41 15.69 3.64
C LEU A 252 15.33 16.21 2.68
N VAL A 253 14.71 17.33 3.06
CA VAL A 253 13.51 17.87 2.40
C VAL A 253 13.80 18.38 0.99
N PHE A 254 14.96 19.01 0.79
CA PHE A 254 15.35 19.53 -0.53
C PHE A 254 15.68 18.41 -1.51
N GLU A 255 16.37 17.37 -1.05
CA GLU A 255 16.65 16.16 -1.81
C GLU A 255 15.35 15.42 -2.15
N ALA A 256 14.42 15.31 -1.19
CA ALA A 256 13.10 14.72 -1.43
C ALA A 256 12.36 15.45 -2.57
N TRP A 257 12.36 16.78 -2.55
CA TRP A 257 11.74 17.57 -3.60
C TRP A 257 12.45 17.45 -4.95
N ALA A 258 13.78 17.39 -4.95
CA ALA A 258 14.57 17.18 -6.15
C ALA A 258 14.24 15.81 -6.79
N VAL A 259 14.14 14.75 -5.98
CA VAL A 259 13.72 13.41 -6.43
C VAL A 259 12.31 13.45 -7.03
N VAL A 260 11.34 14.12 -6.39
CA VAL A 260 9.97 14.26 -6.93
C VAL A 260 9.98 14.87 -8.33
N ASN A 261 10.69 16.00 -8.50
CA ASN A 261 10.71 16.72 -9.77
C ASN A 261 11.39 15.92 -10.88
N GLN A 262 12.54 15.32 -10.58
CA GLN A 262 13.31 14.55 -11.55
C GLN A 262 12.62 13.22 -11.89
N ALA A 263 12.09 12.49 -10.90
CA ALA A 263 11.33 11.27 -11.15
C ALA A 263 10.11 11.55 -12.02
N ARG A 264 9.34 12.61 -11.75
CA ARG A 264 8.22 13.01 -12.61
C ARG A 264 8.67 13.27 -14.06
N ALA A 265 9.81 13.92 -14.26
CA ALA A 265 10.36 14.16 -15.59
C ALA A 265 10.76 12.85 -16.30
N SER A 266 11.20 11.82 -15.58
CA SER A 266 11.50 10.49 -16.13
C SER A 266 10.26 9.71 -16.60
N PHE A 267 9.04 10.12 -16.22
CA PHE A 267 7.78 9.49 -16.65
C PHE A 267 6.87 10.45 -17.44
N PRO A 268 7.28 10.96 -18.62
CA PRO A 268 6.54 12.00 -19.33
C PRO A 268 5.16 11.56 -19.83
N ARG A 269 4.92 10.25 -19.96
CA ARG A 269 3.62 9.68 -20.38
C ARG A 269 2.64 9.47 -19.21
N VAL A 270 3.09 9.60 -17.97
CA VAL A 270 2.23 9.47 -16.79
C VAL A 270 1.63 10.83 -16.46
N HIS A 271 0.30 10.92 -16.51
CA HIS A 271 -0.40 12.16 -16.19
C HIS A 271 -0.10 12.60 -14.75
N LYS A 272 0.06 13.91 -14.49
CA LYS A 272 0.40 14.43 -13.15
C LYS A 272 -0.57 13.92 -12.05
N LYS A 273 -1.88 13.94 -12.32
CA LYS A 273 -2.92 13.39 -11.41
C LYS A 273 -2.76 11.90 -11.08
N VAL A 274 -2.09 11.12 -11.94
CA VAL A 274 -1.79 9.70 -11.70
C VAL A 274 -0.50 9.57 -10.90
N PHE A 275 0.54 10.31 -11.29
CA PHE A 275 1.83 10.30 -10.59
C PHE A 275 1.71 10.66 -9.10
N PHE A 276 0.88 11.66 -8.79
CA PHE A 276 0.63 12.15 -7.43
C PHE A 276 -0.66 11.60 -6.81
N ARG A 277 -1.24 10.54 -7.38
CA ARG A 277 -2.50 10.00 -6.90
C ARG A 277 -2.38 9.53 -5.45
N GLY A 278 -3.36 9.85 -4.63
CA GLY A 278 -3.34 9.58 -3.18
C GLY A 278 -2.59 10.62 -2.36
N GLY A 279 -1.80 11.51 -2.97
CA GLY A 279 -1.23 12.71 -2.35
C GLY A 279 -0.28 12.49 -1.18
N GLU A 280 0.05 11.25 -0.86
CA GLU A 280 0.95 10.93 0.26
C GLU A 280 2.33 11.56 0.09
N VAL A 281 2.82 11.72 -1.15
CA VAL A 281 4.04 12.49 -1.43
C VAL A 281 3.95 13.89 -0.82
N PHE A 282 2.84 14.60 -1.00
CA PHE A 282 2.65 15.94 -0.44
C PHE A 282 2.47 15.90 1.08
N VAL A 283 1.76 14.91 1.62
CA VAL A 283 1.65 14.71 3.08
C VAL A 283 3.02 14.57 3.72
N GLN A 284 3.91 13.76 3.14
CA GLN A 284 5.27 13.58 3.65
C GLN A 284 6.10 14.86 3.53
N MET A 285 6.01 15.57 2.40
CA MET A 285 6.68 16.84 2.19
C MET A 285 6.23 17.89 3.22
N PHE A 286 4.93 18.11 3.40
CA PHE A 286 4.41 19.09 4.36
C PHE A 286 4.80 18.76 5.80
N LYS A 287 4.74 17.49 6.20
CA LYS A 287 5.19 17.06 7.54
C LYS A 287 6.68 17.33 7.74
N ALA A 288 7.51 17.06 6.74
CA ALA A 288 8.96 17.29 6.84
C ALA A 288 9.31 18.78 6.84
N ILE A 289 8.62 19.59 6.02
CA ILE A 289 8.74 21.05 6.03
C ILE A 289 8.34 21.63 7.40
N LYS A 290 7.22 21.19 7.97
CA LYS A 290 6.81 21.57 9.34
C LYS A 290 7.90 21.23 10.35
N ALA A 291 8.42 20.01 10.31
CA ALA A 291 9.46 19.56 11.23
C ALA A 291 10.71 20.45 11.12
N LYS A 292 11.11 20.80 9.89
CA LYS A 292 12.20 21.75 9.64
C LYS A 292 11.92 23.13 10.24
N PHE A 293 10.75 23.72 10.02
CA PHE A 293 10.41 25.03 10.60
C PHE A 293 10.45 25.06 12.13
N ASN A 294 10.18 23.93 12.79
CA ASN A 294 10.23 23.84 14.25
C ASN A 294 11.65 23.60 14.79
N THR A 295 12.67 23.40 13.93
CA THR A 295 14.07 23.31 14.38
C THR A 295 14.64 24.69 14.72
N SER A 296 15.45 24.76 15.78
CA SER A 296 15.96 26.03 16.33
C SER A 296 17.07 26.70 15.51
N GLU A 297 17.59 26.03 14.47
CA GLU A 297 18.83 26.42 13.77
C GLU A 297 18.63 26.69 12.26
N ILE A 298 17.53 27.34 11.86
CA ILE A 298 17.29 27.66 10.44
C ILE A 298 17.95 28.98 10.08
N THR A 299 18.83 28.97 9.07
CA THR A 299 19.41 30.21 8.52
C THR A 299 18.36 31.02 7.73
N ALA A 300 18.52 32.34 7.62
CA ALA A 300 17.59 33.17 6.84
C ALA A 300 17.47 32.74 5.36
N SER A 301 18.57 32.23 4.78
CA SER A 301 18.58 31.68 3.42
C SER A 301 17.76 30.40 3.32
N GLU A 302 17.96 29.47 4.26
CA GLU A 302 17.22 28.20 4.31
C GLU A 302 15.73 28.43 4.59
N LEU A 303 15.40 29.37 5.46
CA LEU A 303 14.01 29.80 5.70
C LEU A 303 13.35 30.24 4.40
N ARG A 304 14.00 31.09 3.60
CA ARG A 304 13.47 31.55 2.31
C ARG A 304 13.22 30.38 1.35
N GLN A 305 14.20 29.48 1.22
CA GLN A 305 14.10 28.30 0.35
C GLN A 305 13.00 27.34 0.80
N LEU A 306 12.84 27.11 2.11
CA LEU A 306 11.77 26.28 2.66
C LEU A 306 10.38 26.90 2.44
N SER A 307 10.25 28.22 2.58
CA SER A 307 8.99 28.92 2.31
C SER A 307 8.62 28.87 0.82
N GLU A 308 9.58 29.08 -0.08
CA GLU A 308 9.39 28.91 -1.53
C GLU A 308 8.99 27.46 -1.88
N LEU A 309 9.63 26.49 -1.22
CA LEU A 309 9.31 25.07 -1.37
C LEU A 309 7.90 24.73 -0.89
N LEU A 310 7.47 25.24 0.27
CA LEU A 310 6.12 25.06 0.79
C LEU A 310 5.08 25.56 -0.22
N GLN A 311 5.28 26.76 -0.77
CA GLN A 311 4.38 27.32 -1.76
C GLN A 311 4.35 26.48 -3.04
N THR A 312 5.51 26.00 -3.51
CA THR A 312 5.60 25.18 -4.72
C THR A 312 4.91 23.82 -4.52
N CYS A 313 5.11 23.19 -3.36
CA CYS A 313 4.42 21.94 -2.97
C CYS A 313 2.90 22.14 -2.94
N ARG A 314 2.43 23.23 -2.34
CA ARG A 314 1.02 23.59 -2.28
C ARG A 314 0.42 23.79 -3.67
N ASN A 315 1.08 24.55 -4.53
CA ASN A 315 0.62 24.77 -5.91
C ASN A 315 0.52 23.46 -6.69
N MET A 316 1.55 22.60 -6.59
CA MET A 316 1.56 21.30 -7.28
C MET A 316 0.50 20.34 -6.74
N CYS A 317 0.25 20.35 -5.43
CA CYS A 317 -0.83 19.58 -4.83
C CYS A 317 -2.20 20.05 -5.34
N SER A 318 -2.40 21.37 -5.43
CA SER A 318 -3.64 21.95 -5.97
C SER A 318 -3.87 21.62 -7.44
N GLU A 319 -2.83 21.61 -8.27
CA GLU A 319 -2.93 21.24 -9.70
C GLU A 319 -3.30 19.75 -9.92
N THR A 320 -3.02 18.90 -8.93
CA THR A 320 -3.05 17.44 -9.09
C THR A 320 -4.26 16.77 -8.45
N TYR A 321 -5.01 17.48 -7.62
CA TYR A 321 -6.20 16.95 -6.94
C TYR A 321 -7.51 17.42 -7.58
N ASP A 322 -8.42 16.47 -7.80
CA ASP A 322 -9.77 16.67 -8.33
C ASP A 322 -10.66 15.55 -7.76
N PRO A 323 -11.70 15.83 -6.93
CA PRO A 323 -12.37 17.12 -6.74
C PRO A 323 -11.87 17.95 -5.53
N GLY A 324 -10.76 17.58 -4.89
CA GLY A 324 -10.21 18.33 -3.77
C GLY A 324 -9.20 17.53 -2.95
N TRP A 325 -8.38 18.22 -2.16
CA TRP A 325 -7.33 17.60 -1.34
C TRP A 325 -7.94 16.68 -0.27
N SER A 326 -7.25 15.57 0.04
CA SER A 326 -7.65 14.74 1.19
C SER A 326 -7.52 15.53 2.51
N TYR A 327 -8.28 15.12 3.52
CA TYR A 327 -8.24 15.74 4.84
C TYR A 327 -6.81 15.76 5.40
N GLU A 328 -6.09 14.64 5.30
CA GLU A 328 -4.73 14.49 5.80
C GLU A 328 -3.74 15.42 5.09
N CYS A 329 -3.90 15.60 3.78
CA CYS A 329 -3.08 16.51 3.00
C CYS A 329 -3.34 17.97 3.39
N ARG A 330 -4.62 18.34 3.58
CA ARG A 330 -4.97 19.69 4.03
C ARG A 330 -4.47 20.00 5.42
N LEU A 331 -4.66 19.05 6.33
CA LEU A 331 -4.18 19.15 7.69
C LEU A 331 -2.65 19.32 7.71
N ALA A 332 -1.90 18.47 7.00
CA ALA A 332 -0.45 18.57 6.94
C ALA A 332 0.03 19.92 6.38
N CYS A 333 -0.64 20.43 5.33
CA CYS A 333 -0.34 21.74 4.76
C CYS A 333 -0.64 22.89 5.74
N LEU A 334 -1.81 22.87 6.39
CA LEU A 334 -2.15 23.87 7.42
C LEU A 334 -1.11 23.89 8.54
N GLN A 335 -0.71 22.71 9.03
CA GLN A 335 0.28 22.62 10.09
C GLN A 335 1.67 23.10 9.63
N ALA A 336 2.03 22.93 8.36
CA ALA A 336 3.26 23.49 7.79
C ALA A 336 3.18 25.03 7.67
N LEU A 337 2.03 25.57 7.24
CA LEU A 337 1.79 27.02 7.19
C LEU A 337 1.83 27.66 8.60
N LEU A 338 1.26 27.00 9.60
CA LEU A 338 1.29 27.47 10.99
C LEU A 338 2.70 27.41 11.60
N ALA A 339 3.56 26.52 11.11
CA ALA A 339 4.95 26.44 11.57
C ALA A 339 5.86 27.45 10.84
N CYS A 340 5.51 27.85 9.62
CA CYS A 340 6.29 28.76 8.79
C CYS A 340 6.35 30.18 9.38
N PRO A 341 7.54 30.69 9.78
CA PRO A 341 7.67 32.03 10.36
C PRO A 341 7.28 33.17 9.40
N SER A 342 7.35 32.94 8.09
CA SER A 342 7.03 33.95 7.07
C SER A 342 5.59 33.89 6.56
N SER A 343 4.79 32.93 7.03
CA SER A 343 3.40 32.80 6.57
C SER A 343 2.55 33.95 7.10
N LEU A 344 1.84 34.62 6.19
CA LEU A 344 0.97 35.73 6.54
C LEU A 344 -0.34 35.20 7.13
N GLY A 345 -0.83 35.84 8.20
CA GLY A 345 -2.10 35.45 8.82
C GLY A 345 -3.28 35.45 7.83
N GLN A 346 -3.27 36.35 6.85
CA GLN A 346 -4.29 36.40 5.79
C GLN A 346 -4.24 35.15 4.88
N GLU A 347 -3.06 34.61 4.60
CA GLU A 347 -2.90 33.40 3.78
C GLU A 347 -3.54 32.18 4.49
N ILE A 348 -3.30 32.05 5.79
CA ILE A 348 -3.86 30.98 6.62
C ILE A 348 -5.39 31.12 6.72
N ARG A 349 -5.90 32.36 6.87
CA ARG A 349 -7.35 32.63 6.86
C ARG A 349 -8.00 32.23 5.54
N LEU A 350 -7.41 32.61 4.40
CA LEU A 350 -7.92 32.26 3.07
C LEU A 350 -7.94 30.76 2.88
N TYR A 351 -6.85 30.07 3.23
CA TYR A 351 -6.76 28.61 3.14
C TYR A 351 -7.87 27.90 3.94
N LEU A 352 -8.09 28.33 5.19
CA LEU A 352 -9.14 27.77 6.04
C LEU A 352 -10.54 28.10 5.53
N TYR A 353 -10.75 29.29 4.97
CA TYR A 353 -12.03 29.68 4.39
C TYR A 353 -12.39 28.82 3.18
N GLU A 354 -11.43 28.61 2.27
CA GLU A 354 -11.58 27.71 1.11
C GLU A 354 -11.94 26.30 1.57
N TRP A 355 -11.19 25.75 2.54
CA TRP A 355 -11.45 24.42 3.08
C TRP A 355 -12.83 24.29 3.72
N ILE A 356 -13.25 25.25 4.55
CA ILE A 356 -14.58 25.23 5.18
C ILE A 356 -15.69 25.39 4.14
N SER A 357 -15.50 26.24 3.13
CA SER A 357 -16.48 26.48 2.07
C SER A 357 -16.75 25.22 1.25
N GLU A 358 -15.69 24.50 0.87
CA GLU A 358 -15.78 23.23 0.13
C GLU A 358 -16.45 22.11 0.95
N HIS A 359 -16.27 22.08 2.27
CA HIS A 359 -16.98 21.10 3.11
C HIS A 359 -18.46 21.40 3.27
N LYS A 360 -18.83 22.69 3.39
CA LYS A 360 -20.24 23.13 3.51
C LYS A 360 -21.05 22.86 2.24
N SER A 361 -20.42 22.89 1.07
CA SER A 361 -21.10 22.58 -0.19
C SER A 361 -21.35 21.08 -0.40
N HIS A 362 -20.70 20.21 0.38
CA HIS A 362 -20.76 18.75 0.21
C HIS A 362 -21.37 17.99 1.40
N SER A 363 -21.65 18.65 2.53
CA SER A 363 -22.23 18.00 3.71
C SER A 363 -23.15 18.94 4.51
N ARG A 364 -24.30 18.42 4.95
CA ARG A 364 -25.16 19.05 5.97
C ARG A 364 -24.83 18.41 7.32
N LEU A 365 -23.81 18.81 8.09
CA LEU A 365 -23.66 18.36 9.50
C LEU A 365 -22.68 19.17 10.37
N GLN A 366 -22.78 18.88 11.68
CA GLN A 366 -22.35 19.61 12.89
C GLN A 366 -20.83 19.74 13.11
N LYS A 367 -20.43 20.87 13.71
CA LYS A 367 -19.07 21.23 14.13
C LYS A 367 -18.60 20.40 15.34
N PRO A 368 -17.28 20.18 15.54
CA PRO A 368 -16.14 20.78 14.82
C PRO A 368 -15.54 19.87 13.71
N LEU A 369 -14.84 20.50 12.74
CA LEU A 369 -14.42 19.90 11.46
C LEU A 369 -12.90 19.62 11.36
N ILE A 370 -12.05 20.39 12.06
CA ILE A 370 -10.58 20.33 11.91
C ILE A 370 -9.94 20.06 13.26
N ALA A 371 -9.19 18.97 13.35
CA ALA A 371 -8.49 18.55 14.56
C ALA A 371 -7.02 19.00 14.49
N LEU A 372 -6.57 19.82 15.45
CA LEU A 372 -5.17 20.29 15.56
C LEU A 372 -4.52 19.81 16.85
N THR A 373 -3.19 19.71 16.87
CA THR A 373 -2.48 19.56 18.15
C THR A 373 -2.68 20.82 18.99
N LYS A 374 -2.52 20.70 20.31
CA LYS A 374 -2.65 21.86 21.22
C LYS A 374 -1.77 23.04 20.77
N THR A 375 -0.51 22.77 20.44
CA THR A 375 0.44 23.79 19.97
C THR A 375 0.01 24.45 18.65
N ASP A 376 -0.46 23.66 17.67
CA ASP A 376 -0.91 24.23 16.38
C ASP A 376 -2.20 25.05 16.57
N TYR A 377 -3.08 24.62 17.47
CA TYR A 377 -4.32 25.33 17.82
C TYR A 377 -4.03 26.69 18.50
N GLU A 378 -3.10 26.73 19.46
CA GLU A 378 -2.67 27.96 20.12
C GLU A 378 -2.04 28.95 19.13
N LYS A 379 -1.20 28.47 18.20
CA LYS A 379 -0.67 29.29 17.10
C LYS A 379 -1.79 29.86 16.24
N LEU A 380 -2.79 29.04 15.88
CA LEU A 380 -3.93 29.49 15.09
C LEU A 380 -4.72 30.61 15.81
N ILE A 381 -4.93 30.48 17.13
CA ILE A 381 -5.57 31.51 17.94
C ILE A 381 -4.77 32.82 17.91
N SER A 382 -3.44 32.75 18.06
CA SER A 382 -2.59 33.96 18.06
C SER A 382 -2.63 34.75 16.74
N ILE A 383 -2.96 34.09 15.62
CA ILE A 383 -3.09 34.71 14.29
C ILE A 383 -4.45 35.44 14.13
N ASN A 384 -5.35 35.27 15.10
CA ASN A 384 -6.69 35.87 15.15
C ASN A 384 -7.49 35.58 13.86
N VAL A 385 -7.62 34.31 13.47
CA VAL A 385 -8.29 33.93 12.21
C VAL A 385 -9.81 34.17 12.18
N GLY A 386 -10.39 34.69 13.27
CA GLY A 386 -11.80 35.02 13.41
C GLY A 386 -12.65 33.88 13.99
N ASP A 387 -13.63 34.24 14.81
CA ASP A 387 -14.44 33.30 15.60
C ASP A 387 -15.17 32.24 14.77
N THR A 388 -15.63 32.63 13.58
CA THR A 388 -16.30 31.70 12.65
C THR A 388 -15.39 30.56 12.23
N ILE A 389 -14.10 30.83 11.97
CA ILE A 389 -13.11 29.81 11.61
C ILE A 389 -12.73 29.00 12.84
N ILE A 390 -12.46 29.67 13.97
CA ILE A 390 -12.07 29.01 15.23
C ILE A 390 -13.15 28.01 15.68
N SER A 391 -14.44 28.33 15.52
CA SER A 391 -15.54 27.41 15.87
C SER A 391 -15.57 26.10 15.07
N CYS A 392 -14.82 26.01 13.96
CA CYS A 392 -14.69 24.81 13.14
C CYS A 392 -13.45 23.98 13.51
N VAL A 393 -12.60 24.46 14.42
CA VAL A 393 -11.32 23.84 14.79
C VAL A 393 -11.36 23.42 16.26
N TYR A 394 -10.82 22.26 16.59
CA TYR A 394 -10.70 21.80 17.98
C TYR A 394 -9.30 21.25 18.28
N PRO A 395 -8.79 21.45 19.50
CA PRO A 395 -7.55 20.83 19.94
C PRO A 395 -7.78 19.36 20.25
N ILE A 396 -6.89 18.48 19.78
CA ILE A 396 -6.82 17.08 20.18
C ILE A 396 -6.14 17.03 21.55
N SER A 397 -6.80 16.41 22.53
CA SER A 397 -6.17 16.06 23.81
C SER A 397 -5.15 14.95 23.58
N GLU A 398 -3.87 15.21 23.90
CA GLU A 398 -2.83 14.18 23.93
C GLU A 398 -3.18 13.17 25.03
N ASN A 399 -3.49 11.93 24.63
CA ASN A 399 -3.56 10.76 25.53
C ASN A 399 -2.30 9.93 25.38
#